data_AF-A0A7J6XPA3-F1
#
_entry.id   AF-A0A7J6XPA3-F1
#
_cell.length_a   1.000
_cell.length_b   1.000
_cell.length_c   1.000
_cell.angle_alpha   90.00
_cell.angle_beta   90.00
_cell.angle_gamma   90.00
#
_symmetry.space_group_name_H-M   'P 1'
#
loop_
_entity.id
_entity.type
_entity.pdbx_description
1 polymer ?
#
loop_
_entity_poly.entity_id
_entity_poly.type
_entity_poly.pdbx_seq_one_letter_code
_entity_poly.pdbx_strand_id
1 'polypeptide(L)'
;MPGNQASAVPQGDIRRRAKPESEGDTDQPSATRGRVEEVRLLMWTLDSRVEECTVWEDYESVYNASWHHVMEVAGGEGTGMEVHEGEPPQSWTYKAVGRTLEKDDGVEQSGAPRLRLMVLTSDEAWHFLGREASTDCYVNCEVDRVWQIVKGDLTEWFSSRPEDHFTPHPRLLTGTPGIGKSMAAGSYLLYQLLHYDAELLPVVVFFFSAGKAYVFDKTTETVTLYADKSSIKAVKELSRRGMKGYIIYDVIGRFDIPSPCLPPGGWGMLVVATPETTSYIHWASEKRAVRIVMNCPDESDVKGMCVWKKRNQPPPQQAEYWREVKGRMNKLGPILRYIFDEGDYNHWIGDCHNLVDWTTSREIQRYFAFGTSKMWEGNKALEYLARIVRVRGERNGESPFNVPITDLASETLCKLKTLMTQAEFNLFVSRIRDYLLHANVGKCAMFAFLNVAFMAAIRRKLKELKPPTRRPSHRCAPEVYSQEGPTRHYFLPSVEHIDKKTCINHRLLYIPEVEKFPLVDAFFSS
;
A
#
# COMPACT_ATOMS: atom_id res chain seq x y z
N MET A 1 -11.95 -37.40 -65.54
CA MET A 1 -10.95 -38.02 -66.44
C MET A 1 -10.64 -37.02 -67.55
N PRO A 2 -9.39 -36.83 -67.99
CA PRO A 2 -8.08 -37.00 -67.33
C PRO A 2 -7.60 -35.61 -66.80
N GLY A 3 -6.36 -35.35 -66.35
CA GLY A 3 -5.21 -36.22 -66.06
C GLY A 3 -3.87 -35.51 -66.32
N ASN A 4 -2.99 -35.55 -65.32
CA ASN A 4 -1.51 -35.53 -65.36
C ASN A 4 -0.70 -34.61 -66.31
N GLN A 5 0.32 -33.99 -65.67
CA GLN A 5 1.70 -33.78 -66.17
C GLN A 5 1.92 -32.78 -67.32
N ALA A 6 3.07 -32.10 -67.45
CA ALA A 6 4.20 -31.84 -66.53
C ALA A 6 5.10 -30.74 -67.14
N SER A 7 6.20 -30.43 -66.44
CA SER A 7 7.54 -30.20 -67.01
C SER A 7 8.16 -28.79 -66.90
N ALA A 8 9.30 -28.79 -66.20
CA ALA A 8 10.56 -28.11 -66.51
C ALA A 8 10.66 -26.57 -66.56
N VAL A 9 11.42 -26.05 -65.59
CA VAL A 9 12.18 -24.80 -65.61
C VAL A 9 13.49 -25.00 -66.43
N PRO A 10 13.97 -23.95 -67.13
CA PRO A 10 15.36 -23.48 -66.94
C PRO A 10 15.39 -21.94 -66.76
N GLN A 11 15.91 -21.41 -65.65
CA GLN A 11 17.32 -21.10 -65.36
C GLN A 11 17.95 -19.93 -66.14
N GLY A 12 18.26 -18.86 -65.39
CA GLY A 12 19.32 -17.88 -65.68
C GLY A 12 18.97 -16.66 -66.55
N ASP A 13 19.60 -15.49 -66.39
CA ASP A 13 20.40 -14.98 -65.26
C ASP A 13 20.68 -13.46 -65.44
N ILE A 14 21.12 -12.75 -64.38
CA ILE A 14 21.91 -11.47 -64.43
C ILE A 14 21.22 -10.22 -65.08
N ARG A 15 20.94 -9.08 -64.40
CA ARG A 15 21.91 -8.08 -63.88
C ARG A 15 21.22 -6.86 -63.20
N ARG A 16 21.81 -6.36 -62.08
CA ARG A 16 21.96 -4.96 -61.57
C ARG A 16 20.87 -3.91 -61.92
N ARG A 17 20.39 -3.01 -61.05
CA ARG A 17 20.88 -2.37 -59.80
C ARG A 17 19.63 -1.76 -59.10
N ALA A 18 19.60 -1.24 -57.87
CA ALA A 18 20.62 -0.96 -56.84
C ALA A 18 20.00 -1.11 -55.41
N LYS A 19 20.62 -0.49 -54.41
CA LYS A 19 20.20 -0.40 -52.99
C LYS A 19 20.29 1.08 -52.55
N PRO A 20 19.62 1.50 -51.47
CA PRO A 20 20.37 2.25 -50.45
C PRO A 20 20.23 1.63 -49.06
N GLU A 21 21.28 1.81 -48.27
CA GLU A 21 21.46 1.29 -46.91
C GLU A 21 21.11 2.35 -45.86
N SER A 22 20.59 1.90 -44.72
CA SER A 22 21.12 2.32 -43.41
C SER A 22 20.81 1.24 -42.37
N GLU A 23 21.81 0.85 -41.60
CA GLU A 23 21.79 -0.24 -40.62
C GLU A 23 21.14 0.16 -39.28
N GLY A 24 20.95 -0.82 -38.40
CA GLY A 24 20.45 -0.60 -37.03
C GLY A 24 20.30 -1.89 -36.23
N ASP A 25 21.38 -2.66 -36.10
CA ASP A 25 21.40 -3.90 -35.31
C ASP A 25 21.12 -3.66 -33.82
N THR A 26 20.50 -4.63 -33.16
CA THR A 26 20.74 -4.93 -31.74
C THR A 26 20.53 -6.41 -31.48
N ASP A 27 21.59 -7.20 -31.70
CA ASP A 27 21.63 -8.61 -31.31
C ASP A 27 21.57 -8.77 -29.78
N GLN A 28 20.85 -9.79 -29.32
CA GLN A 28 20.82 -10.23 -27.93
C GLN A 28 21.13 -11.74 -27.88
N PRO A 29 22.14 -12.19 -27.10
CA PRO A 29 22.78 -13.49 -27.34
C PRO A 29 21.89 -14.68 -27.00
N SER A 30 21.82 -15.64 -27.93
CA SER A 30 21.02 -16.88 -27.88
C SER A 30 21.30 -17.75 -26.65
N ALA A 31 22.50 -17.67 -26.07
CA ALA A 31 22.90 -18.41 -24.88
C ALA A 31 22.04 -18.11 -23.63
N THR A 32 21.51 -16.88 -23.50
CA THR A 32 20.64 -16.52 -22.36
C THR A 32 19.26 -17.16 -22.48
N ARG A 33 18.77 -17.37 -23.70
CA ARG A 33 17.46 -18.00 -23.95
C ARG A 33 17.48 -19.48 -23.61
N GLY A 34 18.53 -20.20 -24.03
CA GLY A 34 18.73 -21.62 -23.73
C GLY A 34 18.68 -21.92 -22.23
N ARG A 35 19.42 -21.16 -21.40
CA ARG A 35 19.40 -21.34 -19.93
C ARG A 35 18.04 -21.05 -19.28
N VAL A 36 17.26 -20.10 -19.80
CA VAL A 36 15.92 -19.80 -19.27
C VAL A 36 14.91 -20.88 -19.66
N GLU A 37 15.02 -21.43 -20.87
CA GLU A 37 14.18 -22.55 -21.33
C GLU A 37 14.59 -23.87 -20.65
N GLU A 38 15.88 -24.09 -20.35
CA GLU A 38 16.40 -25.25 -19.61
C GLU A 38 16.03 -25.22 -18.12
N VAL A 39 16.09 -24.06 -17.45
CA VAL A 39 15.56 -23.90 -16.09
C VAL A 39 14.04 -24.08 -16.07
N ARG A 40 13.31 -23.60 -17.08
CA ARG A 40 11.86 -23.87 -17.21
C ARG A 40 11.55 -25.35 -17.45
N LEU A 41 12.41 -26.08 -18.18
CA LEU A 41 12.28 -27.53 -18.40
C LEU A 41 12.59 -28.32 -17.13
N LEU A 42 13.63 -27.97 -16.38
CA LEU A 42 13.95 -28.56 -15.08
C LEU A 42 12.88 -28.26 -14.02
N MET A 43 12.18 -27.14 -14.14
CA MET A 43 11.01 -26.81 -13.31
C MET A 43 9.69 -27.40 -13.85
N TRP A 44 9.68 -27.93 -15.08
CA TRP A 44 8.56 -28.69 -15.67
C TRP A 44 8.65 -30.18 -15.30
N THR A 45 9.85 -30.77 -15.26
CA THR A 45 10.05 -32.20 -14.93
C THR A 45 9.80 -32.57 -13.47
N LEU A 46 9.42 -31.61 -12.62
CA LEU A 46 8.88 -31.84 -11.26
C LEU A 46 7.33 -31.80 -11.25
N ASP A 47 6.68 -32.37 -12.26
CA ASP A 47 5.22 -32.43 -12.34
C ASP A 47 4.65 -33.40 -11.28
N SER A 48 3.83 -32.87 -10.37
CA SER A 48 2.82 -33.57 -9.55
C SER A 48 3.28 -34.75 -8.68
N ARG A 49 3.64 -34.46 -7.42
CA ARG A 49 2.99 -35.17 -6.30
C ARG A 49 1.78 -34.35 -5.86
N VAL A 50 0.61 -34.99 -5.81
CA VAL A 50 -0.49 -34.47 -4.98
C VAL A 50 -0.17 -34.92 -3.56
N GLU A 51 0.35 -34.01 -2.74
CA GLU A 51 0.35 -34.20 -1.28
C GLU A 51 -1.06 -33.85 -0.79
N GLU A 52 -1.97 -34.81 -0.93
CA GLU A 52 -3.34 -34.74 -0.41
C GLU A 52 -3.30 -34.93 1.12
N CYS A 53 -2.69 -33.95 1.80
CA CYS A 53 -2.76 -33.83 3.24
C CYS A 53 -4.09 -33.17 3.60
N THR A 54 -5.07 -33.98 3.96
CA THR A 54 -6.24 -33.54 4.71
C THR A 54 -5.83 -33.35 6.17
N VAL A 55 -5.66 -32.12 6.60
CA VAL A 55 -5.26 -31.78 7.98
C VAL A 55 -6.47 -31.20 8.69
N TRP A 56 -7.01 -31.94 9.65
CA TRP A 56 -8.12 -31.49 10.50
C TRP A 56 -7.65 -30.40 11.48
N GLU A 57 -6.42 -30.52 11.98
CA GLU A 57 -5.79 -29.58 12.92
C GLU A 57 -5.73 -28.15 12.33
N ASP A 58 -5.38 -28.02 11.03
CA ASP A 58 -5.40 -26.74 10.28
C ASP A 58 -6.80 -26.07 10.20
N TYR A 59 -7.90 -26.84 10.25
CA TYR A 59 -9.26 -26.27 10.21
C TYR A 59 -9.61 -25.65 11.57
N GLU A 60 -9.50 -26.46 12.62
CA GLU A 60 -9.84 -26.09 14.00
C GLU A 60 -8.93 -24.96 14.53
N SER A 61 -7.66 -24.97 14.14
CA SER A 61 -6.67 -23.93 14.43
C SER A 61 -7.12 -22.54 13.94
N VAL A 62 -7.74 -22.45 12.77
CA VAL A 62 -8.32 -21.19 12.27
C VAL A 62 -9.69 -20.92 12.88
N TYR A 63 -10.55 -21.94 12.94
CA TYR A 63 -11.94 -21.78 13.33
C TYR A 63 -12.08 -21.38 14.80
N ASN A 64 -11.30 -21.99 15.70
CA ASN A 64 -11.33 -21.70 17.14
C ASN A 64 -10.43 -20.53 17.58
N ALA A 65 -9.94 -19.70 16.63
CA ALA A 65 -9.12 -18.55 16.97
C ALA A 65 -9.84 -17.61 17.95
N SER A 66 -9.21 -17.37 19.10
CA SER A 66 -9.82 -16.67 20.24
C SER A 66 -9.77 -15.15 20.07
N TRP A 67 -10.88 -14.50 20.39
CA TRP A 67 -11.01 -13.05 20.32
C TRP A 67 -10.45 -12.34 21.54
N HIS A 68 -9.80 -11.20 21.27
CA HIS A 68 -9.40 -10.21 22.24
C HIS A 68 -9.57 -8.82 21.65
N HIS A 69 -9.59 -7.78 22.49
CA HIS A 69 -9.65 -6.39 22.01
C HIS A 69 -8.89 -5.41 22.89
N VAL A 70 -8.54 -4.26 22.31
CA VAL A 70 -7.84 -3.15 22.96
C VAL A 70 -8.70 -1.89 22.89
N MET A 71 -9.03 -1.35 24.06
CA MET A 71 -9.82 -0.14 24.24
C MET A 71 -8.92 1.03 24.64
N GLU A 72 -9.04 2.16 23.96
CA GLU A 72 -8.46 3.43 24.41
C GLU A 72 -9.38 4.07 25.45
N VAL A 73 -8.86 4.36 26.65
CA VAL A 73 -9.63 4.88 27.79
C VAL A 73 -9.05 6.21 28.25
N ALA A 74 -9.91 7.20 28.53
CA ALA A 74 -9.49 8.53 28.97
C ALA A 74 -9.00 8.51 30.42
N GLY A 75 -7.69 8.73 30.64
CA GLY A 75 -7.05 8.80 31.95
C GLY A 75 -6.56 10.20 32.34
N GLY A 76 -6.31 10.41 33.64
CA GLY A 76 -5.97 11.72 34.20
C GLY A 76 -4.63 12.34 33.75
N GLU A 77 -3.68 11.53 33.26
CA GLU A 77 -2.39 11.99 32.72
C GLU A 77 -2.22 11.66 31.22
N GLY A 78 -3.26 11.16 30.55
CA GLY A 78 -3.27 10.80 29.13
C GLY A 78 -4.20 9.63 28.80
N THR A 79 -4.38 9.33 27.51
CA THR A 79 -5.18 8.16 27.10
C THR A 79 -4.44 6.85 27.34
N GLY A 80 -5.00 6.04 28.23
CA GLY A 80 -4.59 4.66 28.48
C GLY A 80 -5.07 3.72 27.37
N MET A 81 -4.56 2.49 27.39
CA MET A 81 -5.00 1.39 26.54
C MET A 81 -5.21 0.18 27.43
N GLU A 82 -6.42 -0.37 27.42
CA GLU A 82 -6.81 -1.54 28.22
C GLU A 82 -7.02 -2.74 27.29
N VAL A 83 -6.58 -3.92 27.73
CA VAL A 83 -6.70 -5.18 26.98
C VAL A 83 -7.78 -6.03 27.63
N HIS A 84 -8.68 -6.57 26.82
CA HIS A 84 -9.79 -7.40 27.25
C HIS A 84 -9.86 -8.69 26.43
N GLU A 85 -10.34 -9.76 27.07
CA GLU A 85 -10.66 -11.03 26.42
C GLU A 85 -12.06 -10.96 25.78
N GLY A 86 -12.27 -11.74 24.72
CA GLY A 86 -13.52 -11.80 23.96
C GLY A 86 -13.67 -10.70 22.90
N GLU A 87 -14.81 -10.74 22.20
CA GLU A 87 -15.21 -9.72 21.23
C GLU A 87 -15.47 -8.36 21.92
N PRO A 88 -15.25 -7.23 21.24
CA PRO A 88 -15.56 -5.92 21.79
C PRO A 88 -17.08 -5.71 21.92
N PRO A 89 -17.57 -5.02 22.97
CA PRO A 89 -19.00 -4.75 23.16
C PRO A 89 -19.67 -3.99 21.99
N GLN A 90 -18.88 -3.24 21.22
CA GLN A 90 -19.31 -2.54 20.03
C GLN A 90 -18.16 -2.49 19.01
N SER A 91 -18.40 -2.97 17.79
CA SER A 91 -17.48 -2.80 16.66
C SER A 91 -17.57 -1.40 16.05
N TRP A 92 -16.64 -1.06 15.15
CA TRP A 92 -16.64 0.24 14.47
C TRP A 92 -17.91 0.46 13.65
N THR A 93 -18.45 1.67 13.75
CA THR A 93 -19.55 2.14 12.91
C THR A 93 -19.03 2.61 11.56
N TYR A 94 -19.78 2.34 10.50
CA TYR A 94 -19.46 2.79 9.14
C TYR A 94 -20.65 3.47 8.48
N LYS A 95 -20.36 4.52 7.71
CA LYS A 95 -21.32 5.17 6.80
C LYS A 95 -20.98 4.83 5.35
N ALA A 96 -22.00 4.46 4.59
CA ALA A 96 -21.87 4.25 3.15
C ALA A 96 -21.66 5.59 2.45
N VAL A 97 -20.65 5.66 1.57
CA VAL A 97 -20.41 6.83 0.72
C VAL A 97 -20.12 6.36 -0.70
N GLY A 98 -21.15 6.37 -1.55
CA GLY A 98 -21.05 5.76 -2.88
C GLY A 98 -20.91 4.24 -2.76
N ARG A 99 -19.87 3.65 -3.35
CA ARG A 99 -19.59 2.20 -3.27
C ARG A 99 -18.52 1.86 -2.22
N THR A 100 -18.29 2.77 -1.26
CA THR A 100 -17.24 2.67 -0.24
C THR A 100 -17.80 2.91 1.15
N LEU A 101 -17.03 2.55 2.17
CA LEU A 101 -17.36 2.76 3.58
C LEU A 101 -16.36 3.76 4.18
N GLU A 102 -16.83 4.60 5.10
CA GLU A 102 -15.98 5.36 6.03
C GLU A 102 -16.34 5.02 7.45
N LYS A 103 -15.33 5.02 8.34
CA LYS A 103 -15.55 5.02 9.79
C LYS A 103 -16.43 6.22 10.16
N ASP A 104 -17.45 6.01 10.98
CA ASP A 104 -18.38 7.05 11.39
C ASP A 104 -18.05 7.63 12.76
N ASP A 105 -16.90 8.32 12.82
CA ASP A 105 -16.36 8.98 14.03
C ASP A 105 -17.24 10.13 14.58
N GLY A 106 -18.35 10.46 13.92
CA GLY A 106 -19.18 11.63 14.23
C GLY A 106 -20.12 11.47 15.43
N VAL A 107 -20.27 10.25 15.97
CA VAL A 107 -21.27 9.90 17.00
C VAL A 107 -20.63 9.65 18.37
N GLU A 108 -19.32 9.46 18.45
CA GLU A 108 -18.63 9.09 19.70
C GLU A 108 -18.49 10.28 20.67
N GLN A 109 -18.99 10.10 21.89
CA GLN A 109 -18.85 11.09 22.97
C GLN A 109 -17.39 11.24 23.40
N SER A 110 -16.95 12.49 23.62
CA SER A 110 -15.60 12.79 24.10
C SER A 110 -15.34 12.16 25.47
N GLY A 111 -14.41 11.22 25.55
CA GLY A 111 -14.03 10.51 26.78
C GLY A 111 -14.62 9.10 26.94
N ALA A 112 -15.49 8.66 26.02
CA ALA A 112 -15.94 7.27 25.99
C ALA A 112 -14.78 6.31 25.61
N PRO A 113 -14.75 5.07 26.14
CA PRO A 113 -13.82 4.04 25.68
C PRO A 113 -13.94 3.78 24.17
N ARG A 114 -12.82 3.73 23.45
CA ARG A 114 -12.79 3.56 21.98
C ARG A 114 -12.11 2.27 21.58
N LEU A 115 -12.77 1.46 20.76
CA LEU A 115 -12.13 0.30 20.14
C LEU A 115 -11.00 0.74 19.21
N ARG A 116 -9.78 0.28 19.48
CA ARG A 116 -8.58 0.54 18.65
C ARG A 116 -8.06 -0.68 17.92
N LEU A 117 -8.20 -1.86 18.52
CA LEU A 117 -7.72 -3.09 17.93
C LEU A 117 -8.61 -4.25 18.37
N MET A 118 -8.94 -5.15 17.44
CA MET A 118 -9.33 -6.53 17.78
C MET A 118 -8.16 -7.44 17.43
N VAL A 119 -7.99 -8.53 18.16
CA VAL A 119 -6.96 -9.53 17.90
C VAL A 119 -7.60 -10.91 17.89
N LEU A 120 -7.41 -11.65 16.79
CA LEU A 120 -7.66 -13.09 16.76
C LEU A 120 -6.34 -13.81 17.07
N THR A 121 -6.34 -14.64 18.10
CA THR A 121 -5.20 -15.49 18.47
C THR A 121 -5.52 -16.94 18.16
N SER A 122 -4.77 -17.55 17.24
CA SER A 122 -4.75 -19.01 17.09
C SER A 122 -3.67 -19.62 18.00
N ASP A 123 -3.92 -20.83 18.48
CA ASP A 123 -2.97 -21.61 19.29
C ASP A 123 -1.78 -22.11 18.45
N GLU A 124 -2.00 -22.32 17.15
CA GLU A 124 -0.94 -22.52 16.18
C GLU A 124 -0.67 -21.19 15.45
N ALA A 125 0.46 -21.08 14.76
CA ALA A 125 0.66 -19.90 13.92
C ALA A 125 -0.29 -19.96 12.72
N TRP A 126 -0.55 -18.82 12.07
CA TRP A 126 -1.26 -18.77 10.79
C TRP A 126 -0.38 -19.39 9.67
N HIS A 127 -0.14 -20.71 9.73
CA HIS A 127 0.95 -21.44 9.08
C HIS A 127 0.90 -21.42 7.55
N PHE A 128 -0.31 -21.30 6.99
CA PHE A 128 -0.53 -21.06 5.56
C PHE A 128 -0.04 -19.68 5.09
N LEU A 129 0.53 -18.84 5.96
CA LEU A 129 1.18 -17.57 5.65
C LEU A 129 2.73 -17.62 5.68
N GLY A 130 3.32 -18.81 5.84
CA GLY A 130 4.75 -19.04 5.67
C GLY A 130 5.62 -18.58 6.86
N ARG A 131 6.87 -18.19 6.56
CA ARG A 131 7.95 -18.07 7.57
C ARG A 131 7.81 -16.89 8.55
N GLU A 132 6.90 -15.95 8.27
CA GLU A 132 6.54 -14.79 9.12
C GLU A 132 5.23 -15.04 9.91
N ALA A 133 4.72 -16.27 9.95
CA ALA A 133 3.46 -16.61 10.63
C ALA A 133 3.49 -16.22 12.12
N SER A 134 2.60 -15.32 12.51
CA SER A 134 2.28 -15.01 13.90
C SER A 134 1.13 -15.91 14.38
N THR A 135 0.92 -15.99 15.68
CA THR A 135 -0.35 -16.45 16.30
C THR A 135 -1.43 -15.35 16.23
N ASP A 136 -0.99 -14.09 16.24
CA ASP A 136 -1.86 -12.92 16.39
C ASP A 136 -2.21 -12.30 15.03
N CYS A 137 -3.51 -12.21 14.73
CA CYS A 137 -4.04 -11.42 13.62
C CYS A 137 -4.56 -10.08 14.13
N TYR A 138 -3.90 -8.97 13.76
CA TYR A 138 -4.21 -7.62 14.23
C TYR A 138 -5.25 -6.91 13.34
N VAL A 139 -6.48 -6.79 13.84
CA VAL A 139 -7.61 -6.20 13.12
C VAL A 139 -7.85 -4.77 13.61
N ASN A 140 -7.57 -3.77 12.78
CA ASN A 140 -7.98 -2.38 13.01
C ASN A 140 -9.20 -2.02 12.15
N CYS A 141 -9.67 -0.77 12.26
CA CYS A 141 -10.84 -0.30 11.51
C CYS A 141 -10.69 -0.36 9.97
N GLU A 142 -9.47 -0.29 9.41
CA GLU A 142 -9.24 -0.43 7.97
C GLU A 142 -9.27 -1.90 7.53
N VAL A 143 -8.83 -2.83 8.38
CA VAL A 143 -8.97 -4.28 8.15
C VAL A 143 -10.45 -4.70 8.24
N ASP A 144 -11.17 -4.28 9.29
CA ASP A 144 -12.60 -4.58 9.39
C ASP A 144 -13.41 -3.94 8.27
N ARG A 145 -13.05 -2.74 7.81
CA ARG A 145 -13.67 -2.12 6.63
C ARG A 145 -13.57 -3.00 5.37
N VAL A 146 -12.48 -3.73 5.17
CA VAL A 146 -12.35 -4.70 4.05
C VAL A 146 -13.40 -5.81 4.21
N TRP A 147 -13.54 -6.35 5.43
CA TRP A 147 -14.57 -7.35 5.72
C TRP A 147 -15.98 -6.79 5.51
N GLN A 148 -16.33 -5.62 6.04
CA GLN A 148 -17.66 -5.04 5.87
C GLN A 148 -18.02 -4.82 4.38
N ILE A 149 -17.05 -4.50 3.53
CA ILE A 149 -17.23 -4.42 2.07
C ILE A 149 -17.54 -5.81 1.48
N VAL A 150 -16.77 -6.84 1.83
CA VAL A 150 -17.01 -8.21 1.34
C VAL A 150 -18.32 -8.80 1.88
N LYS A 151 -18.65 -8.56 3.15
CA LYS A 151 -19.91 -8.95 3.79
C LYS A 151 -21.11 -8.30 3.09
N GLY A 152 -20.96 -7.06 2.62
CA GLY A 152 -21.93 -6.39 1.74
C GLY A 152 -22.15 -7.16 0.45
N ASP A 153 -21.08 -7.54 -0.26
CA ASP A 153 -21.17 -8.35 -1.49
C ASP A 153 -21.85 -9.70 -1.25
N LEU A 154 -21.53 -10.40 -0.15
CA LEU A 154 -22.16 -11.67 0.22
C LEU A 154 -23.66 -11.49 0.49
N THR A 155 -24.03 -10.41 1.19
CA THR A 155 -25.43 -10.11 1.53
C THR A 155 -26.26 -9.78 0.28
N GLU A 156 -25.70 -9.04 -0.68
CA GLU A 156 -26.32 -8.77 -1.97
C GLU A 156 -26.44 -10.06 -2.81
N TRP A 157 -25.37 -10.85 -2.86
CA TRP A 157 -25.30 -12.12 -3.60
C TRP A 157 -26.29 -13.18 -3.12
N PHE A 158 -26.49 -13.31 -1.80
CA PHE A 158 -27.40 -14.27 -1.19
C PHE A 158 -28.81 -13.71 -0.90
N SER A 159 -29.11 -12.50 -1.37
CA SER A 159 -30.44 -11.91 -1.21
C SER A 159 -31.53 -12.69 -1.98
N SER A 160 -32.77 -12.67 -1.47
CA SER A 160 -33.91 -13.39 -2.07
C SER A 160 -34.49 -12.72 -3.32
N ARG A 161 -34.05 -11.49 -3.61
CA ARG A 161 -34.29 -10.75 -4.84
C ARG A 161 -32.97 -10.10 -5.26
N PRO A 162 -32.02 -10.88 -5.82
CA PRO A 162 -30.85 -10.26 -6.43
C PRO A 162 -31.34 -9.30 -7.53
N GLU A 163 -30.66 -8.18 -7.75
CA GLU A 163 -30.80 -7.49 -9.03
C GLU A 163 -30.53 -8.53 -10.13
N ASP A 164 -31.41 -8.65 -11.12
CA ASP A 164 -31.31 -9.70 -12.13
C ASP A 164 -29.90 -9.71 -12.72
N HIS A 165 -29.20 -10.85 -12.55
CA HIS A 165 -27.80 -11.09 -12.92
C HIS A 165 -26.69 -10.53 -11.98
N PHE A 166 -26.96 -10.27 -10.69
CA PHE A 166 -25.87 -9.99 -9.74
C PHE A 166 -24.86 -11.16 -9.72
N THR A 167 -23.64 -10.84 -10.14
CA THR A 167 -22.47 -11.69 -9.94
C THR A 167 -21.53 -11.00 -8.96
N PRO A 168 -20.99 -11.72 -7.94
CA PRO A 168 -20.08 -11.12 -6.98
C PRO A 168 -18.85 -10.60 -7.73
N HIS A 169 -18.70 -9.27 -7.76
CA HIS A 169 -17.62 -8.65 -8.51
C HIS A 169 -16.29 -8.97 -7.82
N PRO A 170 -15.29 -9.53 -8.53
CA PRO A 170 -14.00 -9.80 -7.91
C PRO A 170 -13.40 -8.52 -7.32
N ARG A 171 -12.86 -8.62 -6.11
CA ARG A 171 -12.28 -7.50 -5.36
C ARG A 171 -10.76 -7.53 -5.48
N LEU A 172 -10.14 -6.35 -5.51
CA LEU A 172 -8.68 -6.19 -5.47
C LEU A 172 -8.29 -5.33 -4.26
N LEU A 173 -7.72 -5.95 -3.22
CA LEU A 173 -7.15 -5.26 -2.07
C LEU A 173 -5.73 -4.79 -2.38
N THR A 174 -5.53 -3.48 -2.34
CA THR A 174 -4.20 -2.85 -2.47
C THR A 174 -3.97 -1.84 -1.35
N GLY A 175 -2.76 -1.33 -1.24
CA GLY A 175 -2.29 -0.47 -0.15
C GLY A 175 -0.79 -0.64 0.06
N THR A 176 -0.18 0.23 0.87
CA THR A 176 1.28 0.25 1.12
C THR A 176 1.83 -1.16 1.42
N PRO A 177 2.99 -1.57 0.87
CA PRO A 177 3.65 -2.81 1.29
C PRO A 177 3.90 -2.83 2.80
N GLY A 178 3.96 -4.02 3.41
CA GLY A 178 4.30 -4.16 4.84
C GLY A 178 3.24 -3.74 5.87
N ILE A 179 2.05 -3.24 5.50
CA ILE A 179 0.99 -2.83 6.44
C ILE A 179 0.05 -3.97 6.90
N GLY A 180 0.40 -5.23 6.65
CA GLY A 180 -0.41 -6.38 7.08
C GLY A 180 -1.61 -6.75 6.21
N LYS A 181 -1.67 -6.36 4.92
CA LYS A 181 -2.80 -6.75 4.03
C LYS A 181 -3.08 -8.26 4.05
N SER A 182 -2.04 -9.09 3.95
CA SER A 182 -2.17 -10.55 3.98
C SER A 182 -2.34 -11.07 5.42
N MET A 183 -1.39 -10.74 6.31
CA MET A 183 -1.34 -11.19 7.71
C MET A 183 -2.53 -10.75 8.59
N ALA A 184 -3.16 -9.62 8.27
CA ALA A 184 -4.34 -9.12 8.95
C ALA A 184 -5.60 -9.32 8.11
N ALA A 185 -5.75 -8.60 6.99
CA ALA A 185 -7.00 -8.64 6.23
C ALA A 185 -7.24 -9.97 5.50
N GLY A 186 -6.20 -10.69 5.07
CA GLY A 186 -6.32 -12.05 4.54
C GLY A 186 -6.80 -13.05 5.59
N SER A 187 -6.10 -13.12 6.73
CA SER A 187 -6.44 -14.04 7.85
C SER A 187 -7.80 -13.71 8.46
N TYR A 188 -8.09 -12.43 8.71
CA TYR A 188 -9.37 -11.98 9.24
C TYR A 188 -10.52 -12.33 8.30
N LEU A 189 -10.34 -12.13 6.99
CA LEU A 189 -11.35 -12.49 6.01
C LEU A 189 -11.55 -14.02 5.94
N LEU A 190 -10.48 -14.81 6.04
CA LEU A 190 -10.59 -16.28 6.10
C LEU A 190 -11.43 -16.70 7.32
N TYR A 191 -11.07 -16.23 8.50
CA TYR A 191 -11.83 -16.48 9.75
C TYR A 191 -13.31 -16.14 9.60
N GLN A 192 -13.61 -14.93 9.09
CA GLN A 192 -14.98 -14.44 8.91
C GLN A 192 -15.77 -15.22 7.85
N LEU A 193 -15.13 -15.72 6.78
CA LEU A 193 -15.78 -16.54 5.75
C LEU A 193 -16.06 -17.97 6.23
N LEU A 194 -15.21 -18.52 7.10
CA LEU A 194 -15.44 -19.81 7.75
C LEU A 194 -16.62 -19.73 8.74
N HIS A 195 -16.76 -18.62 9.46
CA HIS A 195 -17.92 -18.35 10.34
C HIS A 195 -19.16 -17.84 9.60
N TYR A 196 -19.11 -17.64 8.28
CA TYR A 196 -20.30 -17.33 7.48
C TYR A 196 -21.20 -18.58 7.37
N ASP A 197 -22.45 -18.39 6.99
CA ASP A 197 -23.40 -19.48 6.73
C ASP A 197 -22.80 -20.54 5.76
N ALA A 198 -22.77 -21.80 6.19
CA ALA A 198 -22.20 -22.92 5.45
C ALA A 198 -23.14 -23.48 4.36
N GLU A 199 -24.46 -23.29 4.47
CA GLU A 199 -25.42 -23.66 3.42
C GLU A 199 -25.31 -22.69 2.23
N LEU A 200 -25.10 -21.40 2.53
CA LEU A 200 -24.89 -20.37 1.51
C LEU A 200 -23.48 -20.43 0.90
N LEU A 201 -22.46 -20.61 1.74
CA LEU A 201 -21.05 -20.59 1.36
C LEU A 201 -20.29 -21.79 1.97
N PRO A 202 -20.40 -22.99 1.37
CA PRO A 202 -19.79 -24.22 1.90
C PRO A 202 -18.26 -24.29 1.72
N VAL A 203 -17.68 -23.56 0.77
CA VAL A 203 -16.23 -23.66 0.46
C VAL A 203 -15.54 -22.30 0.55
N VAL A 204 -14.40 -22.26 1.24
CA VAL A 204 -13.48 -21.11 1.24
C VAL A 204 -12.11 -21.59 0.76
N VAL A 205 -11.46 -20.83 -0.12
CA VAL A 205 -10.17 -21.23 -0.70
C VAL A 205 -9.15 -20.12 -0.50
N PHE A 206 -8.06 -20.45 0.18
CA PHE A 206 -6.93 -19.54 0.40
C PHE A 206 -5.76 -19.93 -0.50
N PHE A 207 -5.50 -19.16 -1.55
CA PHE A 207 -4.29 -19.29 -2.36
C PHE A 207 -3.13 -18.53 -1.71
N PHE A 208 -2.02 -19.22 -1.55
CA PHE A 208 -0.77 -18.71 -1.00
C PHE A 208 0.42 -19.22 -1.83
N SER A 209 1.58 -18.58 -1.65
CA SER A 209 2.89 -18.83 -2.29
C SER A 209 3.02 -20.04 -3.22
N ALA A 210 3.49 -19.80 -4.45
CA ALA A 210 3.86 -20.85 -5.42
C ALA A 210 2.70 -21.81 -5.78
N GLY A 211 1.51 -21.26 -6.03
CA GLY A 211 0.38 -22.01 -6.57
C GLY A 211 -0.30 -22.98 -5.59
N LYS A 212 0.01 -22.88 -4.29
CA LYS A 212 -0.67 -23.63 -3.25
C LYS A 212 -2.06 -23.06 -2.99
N ALA A 213 -3.04 -23.93 -2.78
CA ALA A 213 -4.38 -23.56 -2.35
C ALA A 213 -4.84 -24.46 -1.22
N TYR A 214 -5.18 -23.84 -0.10
CA TYR A 214 -5.85 -24.47 1.03
C TYR A 214 -7.36 -24.38 0.77
N VAL A 215 -8.00 -25.52 0.53
CA VAL A 215 -9.45 -25.61 0.31
C VAL A 215 -10.08 -26.03 1.62
N PHE A 216 -10.81 -25.11 2.25
CA PHE A 216 -11.59 -25.34 3.45
C PHE A 216 -13.01 -25.76 3.02
N ASP A 217 -13.38 -27.00 3.30
CA ASP A 217 -14.75 -27.49 3.18
C ASP A 217 -15.42 -27.39 4.55
N LYS A 218 -16.43 -26.51 4.65
CA LYS A 218 -17.16 -26.23 5.89
C LYS A 218 -18.31 -27.22 6.14
N THR A 219 -18.58 -28.13 5.19
CA THR A 219 -19.59 -29.18 5.36
C THR A 219 -19.00 -30.44 5.97
N THR A 220 -17.69 -30.65 5.77
CA THR A 220 -16.92 -31.74 6.37
C THR A 220 -15.90 -31.28 7.41
N GLU A 221 -15.75 -29.96 7.63
CA GLU A 221 -14.80 -29.35 8.58
C GLU A 221 -13.34 -29.73 8.32
N THR A 222 -12.96 -29.79 7.04
CA THR A 222 -11.64 -30.25 6.58
C THR A 222 -10.90 -29.21 5.74
N VAL A 223 -9.57 -29.15 5.89
CA VAL A 223 -8.67 -28.45 4.96
C VAL A 223 -7.95 -29.46 4.06
N THR A 224 -7.99 -29.24 2.75
CA THR A 224 -7.19 -29.98 1.76
C THR A 224 -6.22 -29.06 1.05
N LEU A 225 -4.92 -29.39 1.10
CA LEU A 225 -3.88 -28.66 0.38
C LEU A 225 -3.74 -29.18 -1.06
N TYR A 226 -3.83 -28.27 -2.04
CA TYR A 226 -3.51 -28.52 -3.44
C TYR A 226 -2.31 -27.67 -3.89
N ALA A 227 -1.46 -28.20 -4.76
CA ALA A 227 -0.27 -27.51 -5.30
C ALA A 227 -0.31 -27.33 -6.83
N ASP A 228 0.34 -26.28 -7.33
CA ASP A 228 0.53 -25.98 -8.75
C ASP A 228 -0.76 -26.09 -9.59
N LYS A 229 -0.72 -26.80 -10.72
CA LYS A 229 -1.87 -26.97 -11.64
C LYS A 229 -3.07 -27.67 -10.97
N SER A 230 -2.87 -28.40 -9.86
CA SER A 230 -3.95 -29.12 -9.19
C SER A 230 -4.91 -28.19 -8.45
N SER A 231 -4.44 -27.05 -7.91
CA SER A 231 -5.27 -26.10 -7.17
C SER A 231 -6.39 -25.51 -8.02
N ILE A 232 -6.06 -24.96 -9.19
CA ILE A 232 -7.03 -24.42 -10.15
C ILE A 232 -7.98 -25.51 -10.67
N LYS A 233 -7.50 -26.76 -10.78
CA LYS A 233 -8.34 -27.90 -11.19
C LYS A 233 -9.36 -28.26 -10.10
N ALA A 234 -8.94 -28.30 -8.84
CA ALA A 234 -9.82 -28.57 -7.69
C ALA A 234 -10.94 -27.54 -7.59
N VAL A 235 -10.61 -26.24 -7.59
CA VAL A 235 -11.61 -25.15 -7.54
C VAL A 235 -12.63 -25.24 -8.68
N LYS A 236 -12.19 -25.53 -9.91
CA LYS A 236 -13.09 -25.75 -11.05
C LYS A 236 -13.99 -26.97 -10.88
N GLU A 237 -13.48 -28.04 -10.28
CA GLU A 237 -14.23 -29.27 -10.06
C GLU A 237 -15.31 -29.09 -8.98
N LEU A 238 -14.99 -28.40 -7.88
CA LEU A 238 -15.97 -28.02 -6.84
C LEU A 238 -17.09 -27.15 -7.43
N SER A 239 -16.73 -26.13 -8.23
CA SER A 239 -17.70 -25.29 -8.94
C SER A 239 -18.58 -26.08 -9.93
N ARG A 240 -18.03 -27.05 -10.67
CA ARG A 240 -18.83 -27.93 -11.56
C ARG A 240 -19.83 -28.80 -10.82
N ARG A 241 -19.56 -29.16 -9.56
CA ARG A 241 -20.50 -29.90 -8.69
C ARG A 241 -21.62 -29.01 -8.14
N GLY A 242 -21.65 -27.73 -8.51
CA GLY A 242 -22.65 -26.77 -8.07
C GLY A 242 -22.33 -26.10 -6.73
N MET A 243 -21.18 -26.39 -6.11
CA MET A 243 -20.77 -25.71 -4.89
C MET A 243 -20.48 -24.25 -5.15
N LYS A 244 -20.90 -23.39 -4.22
CA LYS A 244 -20.52 -21.98 -4.15
C LYS A 244 -19.31 -21.85 -3.22
N GLY A 245 -18.47 -20.86 -3.49
CA GLY A 245 -17.34 -20.59 -2.62
C GLY A 245 -16.75 -19.20 -2.80
N TYR A 246 -15.81 -18.87 -1.92
CA TYR A 246 -15.08 -17.61 -1.92
C TYR A 246 -13.58 -17.87 -1.95
N ILE A 247 -12.86 -17.14 -2.81
CA ILE A 247 -11.42 -17.25 -2.98
C ILE A 247 -10.72 -16.05 -2.35
N ILE A 248 -9.79 -16.28 -1.43
CA ILE A 248 -8.76 -15.30 -1.07
C ILE A 248 -7.51 -15.69 -1.84
N TYR A 249 -6.91 -14.76 -2.58
CA TYR A 249 -5.68 -15.00 -3.34
C TYR A 249 -4.62 -13.99 -2.93
N ASP A 250 -3.63 -14.43 -2.17
CA ASP A 250 -2.50 -13.59 -1.75
C ASP A 250 -1.37 -13.65 -2.78
N VAL A 251 -1.05 -12.50 -3.39
CA VAL A 251 -0.07 -12.40 -4.48
C VAL A 251 1.33 -12.17 -3.91
N ILE A 252 2.15 -13.22 -3.90
CA ILE A 252 3.46 -13.21 -3.23
C ILE A 252 4.58 -13.19 -4.26
N GLY A 253 4.83 -11.98 -4.77
CA GLY A 253 5.96 -11.67 -5.63
C GLY A 253 5.57 -11.36 -7.07
N ARG A 254 6.57 -10.93 -7.85
CA ARG A 254 6.35 -10.22 -9.12
C ARG A 254 5.79 -11.09 -10.26
N PHE A 255 5.89 -12.41 -10.14
CA PHE A 255 5.43 -13.39 -11.13
C PHE A 255 4.24 -14.24 -10.66
N ASP A 256 3.70 -13.95 -9.48
CA ASP A 256 2.46 -14.55 -9.03
C ASP A 256 1.29 -13.84 -9.75
N ILE A 257 0.41 -14.63 -10.38
CA ILE A 257 -0.66 -14.14 -11.25
C ILE A 257 -1.92 -14.99 -11.01
N PRO A 258 -3.02 -14.39 -10.53
CA PRO A 258 -4.30 -15.08 -10.51
C PRO A 258 -4.66 -15.60 -11.90
N SER A 259 -4.99 -16.88 -11.99
CA SER A 259 -5.36 -17.49 -13.27
C SER A 259 -6.53 -16.74 -13.91
N PRO A 260 -6.53 -16.49 -15.23
CA PRO A 260 -7.70 -15.95 -15.94
C PRO A 260 -8.95 -16.84 -15.82
N CYS A 261 -8.80 -18.08 -15.35
CA CYS A 261 -9.91 -18.96 -15.04
C CYS A 261 -10.53 -18.77 -13.64
N LEU A 262 -10.01 -17.84 -12.83
CA LEU A 262 -10.50 -17.54 -11.48
C LEU A 262 -11.10 -16.12 -11.40
N PRO A 263 -12.16 -15.91 -10.60
CA PRO A 263 -12.97 -16.98 -10.00
C PRO A 263 -13.73 -17.77 -11.09
N PRO A 264 -14.15 -19.02 -10.81
CA PRO A 264 -15.15 -19.67 -11.64
C PRO A 264 -16.49 -18.92 -11.55
N GLY A 265 -17.41 -19.20 -12.49
CA GLY A 265 -18.71 -18.53 -12.53
C GLY A 265 -19.51 -18.72 -11.23
N GLY A 266 -20.02 -17.63 -10.67
CA GLY A 266 -20.79 -17.68 -9.41
C GLY A 266 -19.95 -17.96 -8.17
N TRP A 267 -18.67 -17.57 -8.13
CA TRP A 267 -17.83 -17.57 -6.93
C TRP A 267 -17.32 -16.16 -6.63
N GLY A 268 -17.23 -15.82 -5.34
CA GLY A 268 -16.61 -14.57 -4.89
C GLY A 268 -15.08 -14.68 -4.87
N MET A 269 -14.38 -13.56 -5.01
CA MET A 269 -12.91 -13.55 -4.93
C MET A 269 -12.35 -12.20 -4.45
N LEU A 270 -11.42 -12.25 -3.50
CA LEU A 270 -10.54 -11.14 -3.11
C LEU A 270 -9.11 -11.48 -3.53
N VAL A 271 -8.51 -10.67 -4.40
CA VAL A 271 -7.07 -10.68 -4.64
C VAL A 271 -6.40 -9.69 -3.68
N VAL A 272 -5.52 -10.19 -2.82
CA VAL A 272 -4.66 -9.39 -1.94
C VAL A 272 -3.34 -9.18 -2.67
N ALA A 273 -2.97 -7.93 -2.95
CA ALA A 273 -1.80 -7.64 -3.77
C ALA A 273 -0.96 -6.46 -3.26
N THR A 274 0.36 -6.58 -3.36
CA THR A 274 1.25 -5.41 -3.31
C THR A 274 1.02 -4.53 -4.55
N PRO A 275 1.29 -3.22 -4.50
CA PRO A 275 1.00 -2.30 -5.62
C PRO A 275 1.86 -2.48 -6.89
N GLU A 276 2.64 -3.56 -6.98
CA GLU A 276 3.95 -3.55 -7.66
C GLU A 276 4.02 -4.33 -8.99
N THR A 277 2.92 -4.95 -9.44
CA THR A 277 2.97 -5.83 -10.64
C THR A 277 1.94 -5.45 -11.70
N THR A 278 2.35 -5.59 -12.96
CA THR A 278 1.46 -5.52 -14.14
C THR A 278 0.63 -6.80 -14.32
N SER A 279 1.00 -7.89 -13.64
CA SER A 279 0.42 -9.22 -13.82
C SER A 279 -1.04 -9.29 -13.39
N TYR A 280 -1.34 -9.00 -12.12
CA TYR A 280 -2.72 -8.97 -11.63
C TYR A 280 -3.52 -7.79 -12.20
N ILE A 281 -2.86 -6.75 -12.76
CA ILE A 281 -3.55 -5.63 -13.41
C ILE A 281 -4.28 -6.09 -14.67
N HIS A 282 -3.69 -6.99 -15.46
CA HIS A 282 -4.39 -7.59 -16.59
C HIS A 282 -5.64 -8.35 -16.12
N TRP A 283 -5.48 -9.23 -15.11
CA TRP A 283 -6.58 -9.96 -14.50
C TRP A 283 -7.67 -9.01 -13.95
N ALA A 284 -7.28 -7.95 -13.22
CA ALA A 284 -8.21 -7.00 -12.63
C ALA A 284 -8.98 -6.19 -13.69
N SER A 285 -8.33 -5.86 -14.82
CA SER A 285 -8.98 -5.22 -15.96
C SER A 285 -9.97 -6.17 -16.66
N GLU A 286 -9.53 -7.39 -16.95
CA GLU A 286 -10.32 -8.45 -17.60
C GLU A 286 -11.56 -8.84 -16.78
N LYS A 287 -11.39 -9.01 -15.46
CA LYS A 287 -12.46 -9.34 -14.51
C LYS A 287 -13.25 -8.13 -14.02
N ARG A 288 -12.91 -6.91 -14.46
CA ARG A 288 -13.50 -5.64 -14.00
C ARG A 288 -13.49 -5.51 -12.46
N ALA A 289 -12.40 -5.96 -11.84
CA ALA A 289 -12.31 -6.12 -10.40
C ALA A 289 -12.41 -4.77 -9.67
N VAL A 290 -13.25 -4.72 -8.64
CA VAL A 290 -13.50 -3.50 -7.86
C VAL A 290 -12.41 -3.35 -6.79
N ARG A 291 -11.69 -2.23 -6.85
CA ARG A 291 -10.55 -1.97 -5.97
C ARG A 291 -10.99 -1.53 -4.57
N ILE A 292 -10.32 -2.10 -3.56
CA ILE A 292 -10.32 -1.63 -2.17
C ILE A 292 -8.90 -1.15 -1.87
N VAL A 293 -8.75 0.05 -1.32
CA VAL A 293 -7.46 0.62 -0.95
C VAL A 293 -7.37 0.70 0.56
N MET A 294 -6.62 -0.20 1.18
CA MET A 294 -6.38 -0.19 2.63
C MET A 294 -5.39 0.94 2.97
N ASN A 295 -5.79 1.85 3.86
CA ASN A 295 -4.85 2.83 4.41
C ASN A 295 -3.86 2.13 5.37
N CYS A 296 -2.74 2.79 5.66
CA CYS A 296 -1.90 2.39 6.79
C CYS A 296 -2.65 2.62 8.12
N PRO A 297 -2.37 1.84 9.19
CA PRO A 297 -2.93 2.07 10.52
C PRO A 297 -2.56 3.44 11.09
N ASP A 298 -3.39 3.96 12.01
CA ASP A 298 -3.14 5.22 12.73
C ASP A 298 -2.16 5.03 13.92
N GLU A 299 -1.75 6.13 14.58
CA GLU A 299 -0.84 6.05 15.74
C GLU A 299 -1.44 5.21 16.89
N SER A 300 -2.75 5.32 17.11
CA SER A 300 -3.45 4.62 18.20
C SER A 300 -3.63 3.13 17.89
N ASP A 301 -3.86 2.76 16.63
CA ASP A 301 -3.86 1.37 16.16
C ASP A 301 -2.51 0.71 16.47
N VAL A 302 -1.40 1.35 16.06
CA VAL A 302 -0.04 0.83 16.31
C VAL A 302 0.28 0.80 17.80
N LYS A 303 -0.14 1.82 18.58
CA LYS A 303 -0.02 1.82 20.04
C LYS A 303 -0.78 0.64 20.66
N GLY A 304 -1.98 0.33 20.18
CA GLY A 304 -2.75 -0.84 20.59
C GLY A 304 -2.02 -2.15 20.30
N MET A 305 -1.41 -2.29 19.12
CA MET A 305 -0.58 -3.44 18.77
C MET A 305 0.65 -3.57 19.68
N CYS A 306 1.30 -2.46 20.04
CA CYS A 306 2.42 -2.45 20.98
C CYS A 306 2.02 -2.92 22.39
N VAL A 307 0.88 -2.42 22.90
CA VAL A 307 0.34 -2.82 24.21
C VAL A 307 -0.01 -4.31 24.20
N TRP A 308 -0.68 -4.80 23.16
CA TRP A 308 -0.97 -6.23 23.01
C TRP A 308 0.31 -7.10 22.96
N LYS A 309 1.30 -6.70 22.14
CA LYS A 309 2.59 -7.43 22.01
C LYS A 309 3.40 -7.46 23.31
N LYS A 310 3.21 -6.48 24.20
CA LYS A 310 3.92 -6.38 25.49
C LYS A 310 2.99 -6.55 26.69
N ARG A 311 1.79 -7.11 26.53
CA ARG A 311 0.76 -7.25 27.58
C ARG A 311 1.25 -7.94 28.85
N ASN A 312 2.16 -8.90 28.70
CA ASN A 312 2.77 -9.67 29.80
C ASN A 312 3.95 -8.94 30.49
N GLN A 313 4.34 -7.75 30.02
CA GLN A 313 5.45 -6.95 30.56
C GLN A 313 4.93 -5.81 31.44
N PRO A 314 5.70 -5.35 32.44
CA PRO A 314 5.27 -4.27 33.33
C PRO A 314 5.15 -2.93 32.57
N PRO A 315 4.28 -2.00 33.03
CA PRO A 315 3.99 -0.75 32.30
C PRO A 315 5.20 0.08 31.85
N PRO A 316 6.31 0.21 32.61
CA PRO A 316 7.49 0.93 32.15
C PRO A 316 8.11 0.35 30.88
N GLN A 317 8.16 -0.98 30.73
CA GLN A 317 8.68 -1.64 29.54
C GLN A 317 7.74 -1.53 28.34
N GLN A 318 6.42 -1.53 28.58
CA GLN A 318 5.44 -1.24 27.53
C GLN A 318 5.61 0.21 27.00
N ALA A 319 5.83 1.17 27.91
CA ALA A 319 6.04 2.57 27.56
C ALA A 319 7.39 2.81 26.84
N GLU A 320 8.43 2.07 27.20
CA GLU A 320 9.73 2.07 26.50
C GLU A 320 9.60 1.50 25.09
N TYR A 321 9.00 0.31 24.94
CA TYR A 321 8.76 -0.29 23.61
C TYR A 321 7.89 0.62 22.72
N TRP A 322 6.86 1.25 23.28
CA TRP A 322 6.08 2.23 22.54
C TRP A 322 6.90 3.45 22.10
N ARG A 323 7.81 3.95 22.95
CA ARG A 323 8.69 5.07 22.63
C ARG A 323 9.62 4.73 21.45
N GLU A 324 10.17 3.52 21.41
CA GLU A 324 10.98 3.03 20.30
C GLU A 324 10.18 2.91 19.01
N VAL A 325 9.05 2.18 19.04
CA VAL A 325 8.20 1.97 17.86
C VAL A 325 7.66 3.30 17.33
N LYS A 326 7.23 4.22 18.21
CA LYS A 326 6.84 5.58 17.80
C LYS A 326 8.01 6.35 17.18
N GLY A 327 9.23 6.21 17.71
CA GLY A 327 10.43 6.79 17.13
C GLY A 327 10.72 6.30 15.71
N ARG A 328 10.57 4.99 15.46
CA ARG A 328 10.69 4.37 14.13
C ARG A 328 9.55 4.79 13.20
N MET A 329 8.32 4.81 13.71
CA MET A 329 7.10 5.20 12.98
C MET A 329 7.10 6.66 12.54
N ASN A 330 7.66 7.59 13.34
CA ASN A 330 7.82 8.98 12.91
C ASN A 330 8.65 9.07 11.61
N LYS A 331 9.75 8.30 11.56
CA LYS A 331 10.71 8.31 10.45
C LYS A 331 10.19 7.58 9.20
N LEU A 332 9.73 6.35 9.37
CA LEU A 332 9.35 5.44 8.27
C LEU A 332 7.84 5.44 7.96
N GLY A 333 7.02 6.02 8.84
CA GLY A 333 5.57 5.85 8.84
C GLY A 333 5.13 4.50 9.46
N PRO A 334 3.81 4.28 9.58
CA PRO A 334 3.22 3.07 10.16
C PRO A 334 3.28 1.86 9.20
N ILE A 335 4.50 1.43 8.85
CA ILE A 335 4.75 0.23 8.04
C ILE A 335 5.08 -0.93 8.99
N LEU A 336 4.05 -1.69 9.36
CA LEU A 336 4.08 -2.71 10.43
C LEU A 336 5.26 -3.69 10.32
N ARG A 337 5.58 -4.17 9.11
CA ARG A 337 6.71 -5.08 8.84
C ARG A 337 8.04 -4.59 9.42
N TYR A 338 8.32 -3.28 9.33
CA TYR A 338 9.64 -2.75 9.67
C TYR A 338 9.67 -2.07 11.04
N ILE A 339 8.56 -1.54 11.57
CA ILE A 339 8.61 -0.72 12.79
C ILE A 339 8.71 -1.52 14.10
N PHE A 340 8.29 -2.79 14.12
CA PHE A 340 8.25 -3.58 15.35
C PHE A 340 9.59 -4.21 15.75
N ASP A 341 10.44 -4.52 14.78
CA ASP A 341 11.80 -5.02 14.98
C ASP A 341 12.85 -3.92 14.75
N GLU A 342 14.01 -4.01 15.40
CA GLU A 342 15.07 -3.02 15.23
C GLU A 342 15.98 -3.30 14.03
N GLY A 343 16.27 -4.57 13.75
CA GLY A 343 17.09 -4.99 12.62
C GLY A 343 16.40 -4.70 11.29
N ASP A 344 15.13 -5.11 11.16
CA ASP A 344 14.31 -4.84 9.97
C ASP A 344 14.14 -3.34 9.73
N TYR A 345 13.91 -2.55 10.79
CA TYR A 345 13.89 -1.09 10.72
C TYR A 345 15.21 -0.52 10.20
N ASN A 346 16.33 -0.88 10.84
CA ASN A 346 17.65 -0.33 10.53
C ASN A 346 18.14 -0.73 9.13
N HIS A 347 17.83 -1.94 8.68
CA HIS A 347 18.11 -2.39 7.33
C HIS A 347 17.30 -1.59 6.30
N TRP A 348 15.97 -1.50 6.49
CA TRP A 348 15.09 -0.83 5.53
C TRP A 348 15.33 0.69 5.45
N ILE A 349 15.54 1.36 6.59
CA ILE A 349 15.84 2.80 6.58
C ILE A 349 17.21 3.08 5.95
N GLY A 350 18.20 2.19 6.15
CA GLY A 350 19.50 2.25 5.49
C GLY A 350 19.37 2.17 3.97
N ASP A 351 18.57 1.23 3.46
CA ASP A 351 18.29 1.12 2.02
C ASP A 351 17.53 2.33 1.47
N CYS A 352 16.64 2.94 2.25
CA CYS A 352 15.96 4.19 1.87
C CYS A 352 16.97 5.33 1.67
N HIS A 353 17.90 5.54 2.61
CA HIS A 353 18.96 6.55 2.51
C HIS A 353 19.90 6.24 1.33
N ASN A 354 20.37 4.99 1.21
CA ASN A 354 21.21 4.55 0.09
C ASN A 354 20.55 4.84 -1.28
N LEU A 355 19.25 4.60 -1.41
CA LEU A 355 18.50 4.89 -2.64
C LEU A 355 18.46 6.39 -2.96
N VAL A 356 18.23 7.24 -1.95
CA VAL A 356 18.25 8.70 -2.14
C VAL A 356 19.66 9.18 -2.50
N ASP A 357 20.69 8.73 -1.79
CA ASP A 357 22.07 9.11 -2.05
C ASP A 357 22.57 8.66 -3.42
N TRP A 358 22.19 7.48 -3.89
CA TRP A 358 22.63 6.95 -5.18
C TRP A 358 21.74 7.41 -6.34
N THR A 359 20.63 8.13 -6.07
CA THR A 359 19.75 8.64 -7.13
C THR A 359 20.49 9.55 -8.10
N THR A 360 20.47 9.16 -9.38
CA THR A 360 21.10 9.89 -10.49
C THR A 360 20.07 10.68 -11.31
N SER A 361 20.55 11.58 -12.19
CA SER A 361 19.70 12.33 -13.12
C SER A 361 18.87 11.43 -14.06
N ARG A 362 19.38 10.24 -14.39
CA ARG A 362 18.67 9.22 -15.18
C ARG A 362 17.46 8.63 -14.45
N GLU A 363 17.43 8.70 -13.12
CA GLU A 363 16.44 8.03 -12.28
C GLU A 363 15.34 8.98 -11.75
N ILE A 364 15.50 10.30 -11.93
CA ILE A 364 14.49 11.33 -11.63
C ILE A 364 13.09 10.91 -12.10
N GLN A 365 13.00 10.29 -13.28
CA GLN A 365 11.72 9.88 -13.88
C GLN A 365 10.87 8.97 -12.97
N ARG A 366 11.50 8.16 -12.11
CA ARG A 366 10.82 7.32 -11.11
C ARG A 366 10.02 8.15 -10.11
N TYR A 367 10.50 9.34 -9.77
CA TYR A 367 9.87 10.22 -8.77
C TYR A 367 8.64 10.96 -9.30
N PHE A 368 8.43 11.09 -10.62
CA PHE A 368 7.20 11.72 -11.12
C PHE A 368 5.93 10.89 -10.88
N ALA A 369 6.03 9.66 -10.39
CA ALA A 369 4.88 8.87 -9.96
C ALA A 369 4.35 9.24 -8.56
N PHE A 370 5.10 10.03 -7.77
CA PHE A 370 4.59 10.65 -6.54
C PHE A 370 3.51 11.69 -6.85
N GLY A 371 2.52 11.76 -5.96
CA GLY A 371 1.33 12.59 -6.12
C GLY A 371 0.48 12.19 -7.33
N THR A 372 0.46 10.89 -7.66
CA THR A 372 -0.37 10.30 -8.70
C THR A 372 -1.00 9.00 -8.20
N SER A 373 -2.00 8.49 -8.93
CA SER A 373 -2.61 7.18 -8.73
C SER A 373 -1.98 6.06 -9.58
N LYS A 374 -0.77 6.27 -10.11
CA LYS A 374 -0.03 5.22 -10.83
C LYS A 374 0.38 4.10 -9.89
N MET A 375 0.30 2.86 -10.36
CA MET A 375 0.78 1.68 -9.64
C MET A 375 2.32 1.65 -9.63
N TRP A 376 2.92 0.80 -8.80
CA TRP A 376 4.34 0.84 -8.48
C TRP A 376 5.21 -0.01 -9.43
N GLU A 377 4.83 -0.11 -10.72
CA GLU A 377 5.38 -0.95 -11.80
C GLU A 377 6.92 -1.13 -11.81
N GLY A 378 7.46 -1.97 -10.90
CA GLY A 378 8.89 -2.08 -10.62
C GLY A 378 9.60 -0.78 -10.18
N ASN A 379 8.86 0.21 -9.68
CA ASN A 379 9.38 1.54 -9.34
C ASN A 379 9.96 1.58 -7.92
N LYS A 380 11.26 1.32 -7.81
CA LYS A 380 12.03 1.38 -6.55
C LYS A 380 11.85 2.68 -5.75
N ALA A 381 11.67 3.84 -6.40
CA ALA A 381 11.49 5.09 -5.66
C ALA A 381 10.17 5.12 -4.88
N LEU A 382 9.12 4.47 -5.40
CA LEU A 382 7.88 4.29 -4.65
C LEU A 382 8.01 3.17 -3.61
N GLU A 383 8.63 2.05 -4.00
CA GLU A 383 8.85 0.88 -3.15
C GLU A 383 9.42 1.22 -1.77
N TYR A 384 10.46 2.07 -1.74
CA TYR A 384 11.15 2.46 -0.49
C TYR A 384 10.62 3.75 0.13
N LEU A 385 10.24 4.76 -0.68
CA LEU A 385 10.02 6.14 -0.20
C LEU A 385 8.54 6.59 -0.23
N ALA A 386 7.62 5.75 -0.67
CA ALA A 386 6.19 6.07 -0.71
C ALA A 386 5.35 5.27 0.30
N ARG A 387 4.23 5.87 0.68
CA ARG A 387 3.05 5.18 1.21
C ARG A 387 1.86 5.48 0.33
N ILE A 388 0.90 4.56 0.30
CA ILE A 388 -0.39 4.75 -0.37
C ILE A 388 -1.38 5.36 0.62
N VAL A 389 -2.03 6.43 0.20
CA VAL A 389 -3.22 6.99 0.84
C VAL A 389 -4.42 6.70 -0.06
N ARG A 390 -5.54 6.28 0.55
CA ARG A 390 -6.81 6.14 -0.14
C ARG A 390 -7.37 7.53 -0.49
N VAL A 391 -7.61 7.77 -1.77
CA VAL A 391 -8.28 8.97 -2.29
C VAL A 391 -9.51 8.54 -3.07
N ARG A 392 -10.57 9.35 -3.01
CA ARG A 392 -11.83 9.10 -3.72
C ARG A 392 -11.76 9.71 -5.11
N GLY A 393 -12.05 8.92 -6.13
CA GLY A 393 -12.22 9.42 -7.49
C GLY A 393 -13.62 9.97 -7.74
N GLU A 394 -13.79 10.76 -8.81
CA GLU A 394 -15.05 11.38 -9.25
C GLU A 394 -16.19 10.38 -9.52
N ARG A 395 -15.88 9.08 -9.63
CA ARG A 395 -16.83 7.98 -9.91
C ARG A 395 -17.16 7.12 -8.69
N ASN A 396 -17.09 7.66 -7.47
CA ASN A 396 -17.46 6.98 -6.22
C ASN A 396 -16.67 5.68 -5.93
N GLY A 397 -15.42 5.58 -6.41
CA GLY A 397 -14.52 4.44 -6.22
C GLY A 397 -13.19 4.83 -5.59
N GLU A 398 -12.50 3.86 -5.00
CA GLU A 398 -11.22 4.06 -4.30
C GLU A 398 -10.03 4.07 -5.27
N SER A 399 -9.18 5.09 -5.16
CA SER A 399 -7.93 5.20 -5.90
C SER A 399 -6.75 5.28 -4.94
N PRO A 400 -5.68 4.51 -5.15
CA PRO A 400 -4.44 4.69 -4.41
C PRO A 400 -3.82 6.03 -4.82
N PHE A 401 -3.20 6.73 -3.89
CA PHE A 401 -2.45 7.95 -4.17
C PHE A 401 -1.09 7.87 -3.48
N ASN A 402 -0.03 7.99 -4.27
CA ASN A 402 1.34 7.81 -3.81
C ASN A 402 1.83 9.08 -3.11
N VAL A 403 2.13 9.01 -1.82
CA VAL A 403 2.67 10.15 -1.06
C VAL A 403 4.02 9.79 -0.45
N PRO A 404 4.95 10.75 -0.29
CA PRO A 404 6.22 10.48 0.39
C PRO A 404 6.02 10.02 1.84
N ILE A 405 6.98 9.22 2.32
CA ILE A 405 7.20 8.97 3.73
C ILE A 405 7.77 10.25 4.36
N THR A 406 7.17 10.68 5.47
CA THR A 406 7.25 12.04 6.03
C THR A 406 8.66 12.58 6.23
N ASP A 407 9.53 11.84 6.93
CA ASP A 407 10.86 12.35 7.29
C ASP A 407 11.88 12.16 6.16
N LEU A 408 11.81 11.04 5.42
CA LEU A 408 12.58 10.80 4.19
C LEU A 408 12.26 11.80 3.07
N ALA A 409 11.09 12.44 3.11
CA ALA A 409 10.69 13.45 2.13
C ALA A 409 11.65 14.65 2.10
N SER A 410 12.23 15.05 3.24
CA SER A 410 13.15 16.18 3.33
C SER A 410 14.41 15.94 2.50
N GLU A 411 15.12 14.85 2.79
CA GLU A 411 16.34 14.44 2.10
C GLU A 411 16.09 14.17 0.61
N THR A 412 15.00 13.46 0.30
CA THR A 412 14.54 13.21 -1.07
C THR A 412 14.31 14.52 -1.82
N LEU A 413 13.63 15.51 -1.23
CA LEU A 413 13.42 16.82 -1.84
C LEU A 413 14.73 17.56 -2.06
N CYS A 414 15.66 17.53 -1.10
CA CYS A 414 16.97 18.15 -1.26
C CYS A 414 17.76 17.52 -2.41
N LYS A 415 17.76 16.18 -2.53
CA LYS A 415 18.41 15.44 -3.63
C LYS A 415 17.77 15.74 -4.97
N LEU A 416 16.45 15.65 -5.08
CA LEU A 416 15.73 15.95 -6.31
C LEU A 416 15.91 17.42 -6.73
N LYS A 417 16.09 18.34 -5.78
CA LYS A 417 16.30 19.76 -6.08
C LYS A 417 17.63 20.06 -6.81
N THR A 418 18.67 19.26 -6.60
CA THR A 418 19.95 19.40 -7.32
C THR A 418 19.94 18.72 -8.69
N LEU A 419 19.05 17.75 -8.90
CA LEU A 419 18.97 16.94 -10.11
C LEU A 419 17.91 17.44 -11.12
N MET A 420 16.77 17.95 -10.63
CA MET A 420 15.66 18.43 -11.46
C MET A 420 15.85 19.88 -11.92
N THR A 421 15.32 20.21 -13.10
CA THR A 421 15.07 21.60 -13.48
C THR A 421 14.07 22.26 -12.52
N GLN A 422 14.05 23.60 -12.46
CA GLN A 422 13.10 24.32 -11.61
C GLN A 422 11.63 24.01 -11.96
N ALA A 423 11.32 23.78 -13.24
CA ALA A 423 9.97 23.45 -13.70
C ALA A 423 9.52 22.05 -13.24
N GLU A 424 10.40 21.05 -13.38
CA GLU A 424 10.15 19.67 -12.92
C GLU A 424 9.98 19.60 -11.40
N PHE A 425 10.86 20.27 -10.64
CA PHE A 425 10.77 20.33 -9.19
C PHE A 425 9.48 21.01 -8.73
N ASN A 426 9.13 22.14 -9.36
CA ASN A 426 7.88 22.85 -9.09
C ASN A 426 6.65 21.96 -9.36
N LEU A 427 6.67 21.16 -10.43
CA LEU A 427 5.60 20.21 -10.76
C LEU A 427 5.51 19.07 -9.74
N PHE A 428 6.64 18.45 -9.38
CA PHE A 428 6.70 17.39 -8.37
C PHE A 428 6.09 17.86 -7.04
N VAL A 429 6.61 18.97 -6.50
CA VAL A 429 6.14 19.59 -5.25
C VAL A 429 4.65 19.94 -5.31
N SER A 430 4.16 20.44 -6.45
CA SER A 430 2.74 20.79 -6.60
C SER A 430 1.80 19.59 -6.51
N ARG A 431 2.25 18.37 -6.86
CA ARG A 431 1.43 17.14 -6.78
C ARG A 431 1.33 16.59 -5.36
N ILE A 432 2.36 16.80 -4.53
CA ILE A 432 2.43 16.31 -3.15
C ILE A 432 2.18 17.39 -2.09
N ARG A 433 1.90 18.64 -2.51
CA ARG A 433 1.73 19.84 -1.64
C ARG A 433 0.91 19.57 -0.38
N ASP A 434 -0.28 18.99 -0.54
CA ASP A 434 -1.21 18.85 0.58
C ASP A 434 -0.74 17.81 1.63
N TYR A 435 0.26 16.98 1.30
CA TYR A 435 0.93 16.07 2.23
C TYR A 435 2.22 16.67 2.81
N LEU A 436 2.93 17.51 2.05
CA LEU A 436 4.06 18.30 2.58
C LEU A 436 3.62 19.32 3.64
N LEU A 437 2.37 19.80 3.58
CA LEU A 437 1.79 20.76 4.52
C LEU A 437 1.63 20.25 5.96
N HIS A 438 1.61 18.94 6.17
CA HIS A 438 1.45 18.30 7.49
C HIS A 438 2.72 17.63 8.01
N ALA A 439 3.81 17.73 7.26
CA ALA A 439 5.09 17.10 7.54
C ALA A 439 6.10 18.14 8.05
N ASN A 440 7.01 17.74 8.94
CA ASN A 440 8.17 18.56 9.32
C ASN A 440 9.25 18.49 8.23
N VAL A 441 8.92 18.92 7.01
CA VAL A 441 9.79 18.83 5.80
C VAL A 441 11.01 19.80 5.84
N GLY A 442 11.20 20.47 6.98
CA GLY A 442 12.32 21.37 7.26
C GLY A 442 12.67 22.33 6.11
N LYS A 443 13.97 22.44 5.84
CA LYS A 443 14.55 23.36 4.85
C LYS A 443 14.05 23.10 3.42
N CYS A 444 13.80 21.85 3.03
CA CYS A 444 13.59 21.52 1.62
C CYS A 444 12.12 21.66 1.15
N ALA A 445 11.14 21.77 2.07
CA ALA A 445 9.85 22.37 1.73
C ALA A 445 9.92 23.88 1.46
N MET A 446 10.93 24.61 1.94
CA MET A 446 11.03 26.03 1.64
C MET A 446 11.13 26.27 0.12
N PHE A 447 11.83 25.40 -0.62
CA PHE A 447 11.91 25.47 -2.08
C PHE A 447 10.55 25.42 -2.79
N ALA A 448 9.52 24.88 -2.14
CA ALA A 448 8.15 24.93 -2.65
C ALA A 448 7.61 26.35 -2.80
N PHE A 449 8.07 27.29 -1.97
CA PHE A 449 7.70 28.70 -2.08
C PHE A 449 8.30 29.41 -3.32
N LEU A 450 9.25 28.77 -4.03
CA LEU A 450 9.69 29.21 -5.37
C LEU A 450 8.66 28.89 -6.47
N ASN A 451 7.58 28.17 -6.14
CA ASN A 451 6.46 27.91 -7.04
C ASN A 451 5.31 28.88 -6.74
N VAL A 452 4.99 29.76 -7.69
CA VAL A 452 3.91 30.76 -7.57
C VAL A 452 2.53 30.12 -7.35
N ALA A 453 2.25 28.95 -7.95
CA ALA A 453 1.00 28.23 -7.75
C ALA A 453 0.92 27.53 -6.37
N PHE A 454 2.06 27.13 -5.80
CA PHE A 454 2.15 26.63 -4.43
C PHE A 454 1.91 27.78 -3.43
N MET A 455 2.58 28.92 -3.63
CA MET A 455 2.37 30.16 -2.87
C MET A 455 0.90 30.60 -2.90
N ALA A 456 0.28 30.65 -4.07
CA ALA A 456 -1.12 31.06 -4.24
C ALA A 456 -2.10 30.12 -3.52
N ALA A 457 -1.81 28.81 -3.47
CA ALA A 457 -2.63 27.83 -2.75
C ALA A 457 -2.43 27.90 -1.23
N ILE A 458 -1.18 28.03 -0.76
CA ILE A 458 -0.88 28.17 0.67
C ILE A 458 -1.40 29.49 1.24
N ARG A 459 -1.41 30.60 0.48
CA ARG A 459 -1.91 31.91 0.92
C ARG A 459 -3.25 31.83 1.64
N ARG A 460 -4.18 30.99 1.16
CA ARG A 460 -5.53 30.81 1.76
C ARG A 460 -5.55 30.00 3.06
N LYS A 461 -4.45 29.32 3.40
CA LYS A 461 -4.28 28.47 4.59
C LYS A 461 -3.36 29.10 5.66
N LEU A 462 -2.59 30.15 5.32
CA LEU A 462 -1.73 30.87 6.28
C LEU A 462 -2.57 31.63 7.31
N LYS A 463 -2.10 31.65 8.56
CA LYS A 463 -2.59 32.55 9.61
C LYS A 463 -1.45 33.46 10.06
N GLU A 464 -1.68 34.76 10.07
CA GLU A 464 -0.71 35.73 10.60
C GLU A 464 -0.54 35.51 12.12
N LEU A 465 0.71 35.34 12.57
CA LEU A 465 1.01 35.29 13.99
C LEU A 465 0.97 36.71 14.56
N LYS A 466 0.07 36.95 15.52
CA LYS A 466 0.00 38.25 16.22
C LYS A 466 1.25 38.43 17.09
N PRO A 467 2.06 39.48 16.88
CA PRO A 467 3.23 39.71 17.72
C PRO A 467 2.82 40.05 19.16
N PRO A 468 3.59 39.62 20.17
CA PRO A 468 3.30 39.89 21.57
C PRO A 468 3.52 41.38 21.91
N THR A 469 2.44 42.15 21.83
CA THR A 469 2.28 43.56 22.29
C THR A 469 2.98 44.65 21.45
N ARG A 470 2.24 45.76 21.25
CA ARG A 470 2.68 47.10 20.79
C ARG A 470 3.33 47.25 19.40
N ARG A 471 3.42 46.23 18.55
CA ARG A 471 3.71 46.42 17.11
C ARG A 471 2.44 46.35 16.26
N PRO A 472 2.28 47.19 15.21
CA PRO A 472 1.23 47.01 14.21
C PRO A 472 1.31 45.61 13.58
N SER A 473 0.17 45.01 13.26
CA SER A 473 0.10 43.83 12.40
C SER A 473 0.44 44.22 10.97
N HIS A 474 1.46 43.58 10.38
CA HIS A 474 1.85 43.78 9.00
C HIS A 474 1.39 42.57 8.18
N ARG A 475 0.56 42.80 7.15
CA ARG A 475 0.14 41.74 6.22
C ARG A 475 1.35 40.98 5.73
N CYS A 476 1.31 39.65 5.80
CA CYS A 476 2.46 38.83 5.42
C CYS A 476 2.82 39.01 3.93
N ALA A 477 4.10 38.92 3.56
CA ALA A 477 4.51 39.14 2.17
C ALA A 477 3.76 38.27 1.13
N PRO A 478 3.35 37.01 1.42
CA PRO A 478 2.49 36.21 0.52
C PRO A 478 1.10 36.81 0.27
N GLU A 479 0.58 37.69 1.12
CA GLU A 479 -0.67 38.42 0.87
C GLU A 479 -0.47 39.69 0.04
N VAL A 480 0.67 40.36 0.21
CA VAL A 480 0.97 41.65 -0.42
C VAL A 480 1.56 41.48 -1.83
N TYR A 481 2.49 40.53 -2.01
CA TYR A 481 3.29 40.38 -3.23
C TYR A 481 2.93 39.12 -4.05
N SER A 482 1.72 38.58 -3.88
CA SER A 482 1.36 37.21 -4.30
C SER A 482 1.41 36.91 -5.81
N GLN A 483 1.54 37.91 -6.67
CA GLN A 483 1.64 37.74 -8.13
C GLN A 483 3.07 37.33 -8.54
N GLU A 484 4.08 37.73 -7.77
CA GLU A 484 5.50 37.61 -8.11
C GLU A 484 6.30 37.12 -6.89
N GLY A 485 6.13 35.82 -6.59
CA GLY A 485 6.84 35.14 -5.49
C GLY A 485 8.37 35.09 -5.67
N PRO A 486 9.10 34.56 -4.68
CA PRO A 486 10.56 34.50 -4.74
C PRO A 486 11.02 33.59 -5.89
N THR A 487 12.00 34.06 -6.68
CA THR A 487 12.52 33.34 -7.86
C THR A 487 13.88 32.70 -7.62
N ARG A 488 14.53 33.03 -6.50
CA ARG A 488 15.84 32.53 -6.08
C ARG A 488 15.81 32.24 -4.58
N HIS A 489 16.79 31.48 -4.10
CA HIS A 489 16.97 31.18 -2.69
C HIS A 489 18.38 31.54 -2.21
N TYR A 490 18.55 31.65 -0.90
CA TYR A 490 19.84 31.86 -0.23
C TYR A 490 19.88 31.09 1.09
N PHE A 491 20.96 30.36 1.33
CA PHE A 491 21.16 29.66 2.59
C PHE A 491 21.68 30.64 3.65
N LEU A 492 20.92 30.82 4.73
CA LEU A 492 21.35 31.56 5.92
C LEU A 492 22.20 30.64 6.79
N PRO A 493 23.49 30.94 7.02
CA PRO A 493 24.32 30.15 7.94
C PRO A 493 23.81 30.27 9.38
N SER A 494 24.29 29.39 10.27
CA SER A 494 24.00 29.45 11.72
C SER A 494 24.29 30.84 12.29
N VAL A 495 23.52 31.26 13.29
CA VAL A 495 23.62 32.60 13.92
C VAL A 495 25.03 32.85 14.49
N GLU A 496 25.72 31.80 14.91
CA GLU A 496 27.12 31.81 15.39
C GLU A 496 28.14 32.22 14.32
N HIS A 497 27.75 32.22 13.03
CA HIS A 497 28.57 32.62 11.88
C HIS A 497 28.08 33.92 11.19
N ILE A 498 27.09 34.63 11.76
CA ILE A 498 26.55 35.89 11.19
C ILE A 498 27.23 37.10 11.85
N ASP A 499 28.47 37.39 11.45
CA ASP A 499 29.28 38.49 11.99
C ASP A 499 28.80 39.90 11.60
N LYS A 500 27.89 40.04 10.63
CA LYS A 500 27.45 41.34 10.08
C LYS A 500 25.96 41.35 9.77
N LYS A 501 25.33 42.52 9.88
CA LYS A 501 23.95 42.77 9.43
C LYS A 501 23.80 42.38 7.94
N THR A 502 23.10 41.28 7.68
CA THR A 502 22.77 40.84 6.33
C THR A 502 21.68 41.74 5.73
N CYS A 503 21.93 42.36 4.58
CA CYS A 503 20.88 43.05 3.83
C CYS A 503 19.87 42.03 3.30
N ILE A 504 18.60 42.18 3.68
CA ILE A 504 17.51 41.31 3.21
C ILE A 504 17.10 41.77 1.80
N ASN A 505 17.22 40.87 0.83
CA ASN A 505 16.88 41.11 -0.56
C ASN A 505 15.41 40.74 -0.82
N HIS A 506 14.68 41.65 -1.47
CA HIS A 506 13.32 41.40 -1.93
C HIS A 506 13.28 40.23 -2.95
N ARG A 507 12.25 39.37 -2.85
CA ARG A 507 12.06 38.14 -3.68
C ARG A 507 13.17 37.09 -3.60
N LEU A 508 13.98 37.11 -2.54
CA LEU A 508 14.93 36.05 -2.22
C LEU A 508 14.36 35.18 -1.09
N LEU A 509 14.23 33.87 -1.33
CA LEU A 509 13.80 32.91 -0.32
C LEU A 509 14.96 32.55 0.60
N TYR A 510 14.89 32.95 1.87
CA TYR A 510 15.92 32.66 2.85
C TYR A 510 15.67 31.30 3.53
N ILE A 511 16.66 30.41 3.48
CA ILE A 511 16.60 29.04 4.00
C ILE A 511 17.67 28.86 5.09
N PRO A 512 17.30 28.71 6.37
CA PRO A 512 18.24 28.61 7.48
C PRO A 512 19.02 27.29 7.51
N GLU A 513 20.25 27.33 8.03
CA GLU A 513 21.12 26.17 8.24
C GLU A 513 20.69 25.28 9.43
N VAL A 514 19.80 25.78 10.30
CA VAL A 514 19.20 25.00 11.39
C VAL A 514 17.99 24.20 10.87
N GLU A 515 17.99 22.88 11.04
CA GLU A 515 16.92 22.00 10.52
C GLU A 515 15.55 22.23 11.17
N LYS A 516 15.53 22.58 12.45
CA LYS A 516 14.32 22.83 13.24
C LYS A 516 13.92 24.30 13.29
N PHE A 517 14.32 25.09 12.31
CA PHE A 517 13.91 26.49 12.23
C PHE A 517 12.42 26.58 11.84
N PRO A 518 11.56 27.28 12.60
CA PRO A 518 10.14 27.38 12.29
C PRO A 518 9.94 28.09 10.94
N LEU A 519 8.99 27.60 10.14
CA LEU A 519 8.70 27.99 8.75
C LEU A 519 8.19 29.46 8.57
N VAL A 520 8.36 30.30 9.59
CA VAL A 520 7.56 31.49 9.88
C VAL A 520 8.23 32.78 9.39
N ASP A 521 9.56 32.90 9.46
CA ASP A 521 10.24 34.19 9.30
C ASP A 521 10.74 34.51 7.86
N ALA A 522 10.58 33.58 6.91
CA ALA A 522 11.07 33.75 5.53
C ALA A 522 10.31 34.80 4.69
N PHE A 523 9.36 35.54 5.28
CA PHE A 523 8.37 36.35 4.58
C PHE A 523 8.16 37.76 5.16
N PHE A 524 9.10 38.27 5.96
CA PHE A 524 9.06 39.65 6.43
C PHE A 524 9.84 40.59 5.50
N SER A 525 9.11 41.40 4.74
CA SER A 525 9.64 42.64 4.18
C SER A 525 9.62 43.73 5.25
N SER A 526 10.73 44.45 5.42
CA SER A 526 10.83 45.69 6.19
C SER A 526 10.00 46.81 5.60
#